data_AF-A0A6J1WG80-F1
#
_entry.id   AF-A0A6J1WG80-F1
#
_cell.length_a   1.000
_cell.length_b   1.000
_cell.length_c   1.000
_cell.angle_alpha   90.00
_cell.angle_beta   90.00
_cell.angle_gamma   90.00
#
_symmetry.space_group_name_H-M   'P 1'
#
loop_
_entity.id
_entity.type
_entity.pdbx_description
1 polymer ?
#
loop_
_entity_poly.entity_id
_entity_poly.type
_entity_poly.pdbx_seq_one_letter_code
_entity_poly.pdbx_strand_id
1 'polypeptide(L)'
;MGEQVQDENSDVDLNNTEVSFDNLTILKEFSNIANLVKNEDFLETVPKAKLRRVKWVPMFNCLKQGILDEMVQELSTMWRYENIPAKLEILEKQKEKFAEINSDKKMWRPQLGDVKAQLKASDCVNLQKQKVLLESLAKEYEARVAQLKKTISAKRGYLKALQMDMQKYQRKNEDFITKIGDRLENHENLIKSLIPNKMPVHEIIWTDIELESKE
;
A
#
# COMPACT_ATOMS: atom_id res chain seq x y z
N MET A 1 71.43 -35.09 -16.01
CA MET A 1 71.11 -35.40 -14.60
C MET A 1 71.15 -34.06 -13.89
N GLY A 2 70.05 -33.42 -13.53
CA GLY A 2 68.78 -33.93 -13.03
C GLY A 2 68.59 -33.33 -11.64
N GLU A 3 67.37 -32.87 -11.34
CA GLU A 3 66.88 -32.28 -10.07
C GLU A 3 67.11 -30.77 -9.87
N GLN A 4 66.13 -29.98 -9.44
CA GLN A 4 64.69 -30.17 -9.26
C GLN A 4 64.06 -28.78 -9.19
N VAL A 5 63.04 -28.56 -10.01
CA VAL A 5 62.14 -27.41 -9.95
C VAL A 5 61.21 -27.65 -8.76
N GLN A 6 61.22 -26.76 -7.78
CA GLN A 6 60.14 -26.71 -6.78
C GLN A 6 59.02 -25.84 -7.34
N ASP A 7 57.95 -26.54 -7.74
CA ASP A 7 56.60 -26.02 -7.82
C ASP A 7 56.19 -25.44 -6.46
N GLU A 8 55.84 -24.16 -6.44
CA GLU A 8 54.85 -23.66 -5.49
C GLU A 8 53.65 -23.13 -6.27
N ASN A 9 52.64 -23.98 -6.32
CA ASN A 9 51.24 -23.64 -6.51
C ASN A 9 50.90 -22.35 -5.73
N SER A 10 50.48 -21.33 -6.45
CA SER A 10 49.39 -20.49 -5.99
C SER A 10 48.36 -20.40 -7.11
N ASP A 11 47.49 -21.40 -7.13
CA ASP A 11 46.10 -21.25 -7.54
C ASP A 11 45.54 -20.00 -6.86
N VAL A 12 45.58 -18.88 -7.56
CA VAL A 12 44.69 -17.77 -7.27
C VAL A 12 43.55 -17.89 -8.24
N ASP A 13 42.51 -18.59 -7.77
CA ASP A 13 41.14 -18.46 -8.22
C ASP A 13 40.84 -16.97 -8.51
N LEU A 14 40.89 -16.60 -9.79
CA LEU A 14 40.35 -15.36 -10.32
C LEU A 14 39.12 -15.66 -11.19
N ASN A 15 38.32 -16.64 -10.75
CA ASN A 15 36.94 -16.79 -11.19
C ASN A 15 36.05 -15.80 -10.43
N ASN A 16 35.96 -14.59 -10.97
CA ASN A 16 34.79 -13.70 -11.00
C ASN A 16 35.26 -12.26 -10.99
N THR A 17 35.55 -11.76 -12.18
CA THR A 17 34.92 -10.52 -12.62
C THR A 17 34.91 -10.58 -14.14
N GLU A 18 33.72 -10.54 -14.73
CA GLU A 18 33.55 -10.06 -16.10
C GLU A 18 34.08 -8.63 -16.15
N VAL A 19 35.41 -8.50 -16.22
CA VAL A 19 36.09 -7.21 -16.30
C VAL A 19 35.86 -6.69 -17.70
N SER A 20 34.90 -5.78 -17.82
CA SER A 20 34.92 -4.68 -18.79
C SER A 20 35.10 -5.08 -20.26
N PHE A 21 34.06 -5.63 -20.87
CA PHE A 21 34.02 -5.88 -22.31
C PHE A 21 34.37 -4.61 -23.14
N ASP A 22 34.15 -3.41 -22.58
CA ASP A 22 34.48 -2.14 -23.22
C ASP A 22 35.89 -1.61 -22.94
N ASN A 23 36.47 -1.78 -21.74
CA ASN A 23 37.84 -1.31 -21.50
C ASN A 23 38.86 -2.13 -22.28
N LEU A 24 38.71 -3.45 -22.35
CA LEU A 24 39.65 -4.29 -23.09
C LEU A 24 39.66 -3.95 -24.59
N THR A 25 38.49 -3.63 -25.15
CA THR A 25 38.36 -3.23 -26.55
C THR A 25 39.00 -1.86 -26.80
N ILE A 26 38.73 -0.86 -25.95
CA ILE A 26 39.31 0.48 -26.09
C ILE A 26 40.84 0.46 -25.88
N LEU A 27 41.32 -0.28 -24.88
CA LEU A 27 42.76 -0.44 -24.62
C LEU A 27 43.48 -1.15 -25.78
N LYS A 28 42.82 -2.12 -26.42
CA LYS A 28 43.33 -2.76 -27.64
C LYS A 28 43.42 -1.76 -28.79
N GLU A 29 42.44 -0.89 -28.96
CA GLU A 29 42.51 0.16 -29.98
C GLU A 29 43.62 1.19 -29.69
N PHE A 30 43.89 1.54 -28.44
CA PHE A 30 45.06 2.37 -28.10
C PHE A 30 46.38 1.69 -28.47
N SER A 31 46.50 0.39 -28.22
CA SER A 31 47.65 -0.40 -28.66
C SER A 31 47.76 -0.46 -30.19
N ASN A 32 46.63 -0.60 -30.91
CA ASN A 32 46.60 -0.54 -32.38
C ASN A 32 47.08 0.82 -32.90
N ILE A 33 46.61 1.93 -32.32
CA ILE A 33 47.03 3.29 -32.66
C ILE A 33 48.53 3.46 -32.46
N ALA A 34 49.06 3.00 -31.31
CA ALA A 34 50.49 3.01 -31.08
C ALA A 34 51.20 2.20 -32.17
N ASN A 35 50.78 0.97 -32.44
CA ASN A 35 51.41 0.07 -33.40
C ASN A 35 51.36 0.54 -34.86
N LEU A 36 50.41 1.40 -35.23
CA LEU A 36 50.35 2.03 -36.55
C LEU A 36 51.55 2.95 -36.83
N VAL A 37 52.15 3.55 -35.80
CA VAL A 37 53.34 4.39 -35.98
C VAL A 37 54.60 3.52 -35.96
N LYS A 38 55.15 3.26 -37.15
CA LYS A 38 56.34 2.42 -37.34
C LYS A 38 57.62 3.19 -37.06
N ASN A 39 58.63 2.46 -36.62
CA ASN A 39 59.96 3.01 -36.38
C ASN A 39 60.62 3.51 -37.67
N GLU A 40 60.30 2.87 -38.81
CA GLU A 40 60.79 3.23 -40.15
C GLU A 40 60.31 4.63 -40.54
N ASP A 41 59.00 4.87 -40.48
CA ASP A 41 58.38 6.17 -40.78
C ASP A 41 58.94 7.28 -39.87
N PHE A 42 59.17 6.98 -38.59
CA PHE A 42 59.79 7.93 -37.66
C PHE A 42 61.23 8.27 -38.08
N LEU A 43 62.06 7.28 -38.40
CA LEU A 43 63.46 7.50 -38.76
C LEU A 43 63.64 8.30 -40.06
N GLU A 44 62.68 8.25 -40.98
CA GLU A 44 62.67 9.08 -42.20
C GLU A 44 62.53 10.58 -41.89
N THR A 45 61.89 10.93 -40.78
CA THR A 45 61.70 12.33 -40.34
C THR A 45 62.87 12.88 -39.53
N VAL A 46 63.78 12.02 -39.06
CA VAL A 46 64.95 12.42 -38.26
C VAL A 46 66.07 12.98 -39.16
N PRO A 47 66.68 14.13 -38.82
CA PRO A 47 67.79 14.69 -39.58
C PRO A 47 68.97 13.71 -39.74
N LYS A 48 69.31 13.37 -40.99
CA LYS A 48 70.39 12.41 -41.34
C LYS A 48 71.75 12.73 -40.70
N ALA A 49 72.04 14.01 -40.45
CA ALA A 49 73.26 14.47 -39.79
C ALA A 49 73.38 14.06 -38.31
N LYS A 50 72.28 13.71 -37.64
CA LYS A 50 72.22 13.38 -36.19
C LYS A 50 71.96 11.90 -35.91
N LEU A 51 71.82 11.07 -36.95
CA LEU A 51 71.43 9.66 -36.84
C LEU A 51 72.45 8.80 -36.06
N ARG A 52 73.74 9.17 -36.07
CA ARG A 52 74.80 8.41 -35.37
C ARG A 52 75.01 8.78 -33.90
N ARG A 53 74.51 9.94 -33.44
CA ARG A 53 74.81 10.46 -32.09
C ARG A 53 73.77 10.09 -31.03
N VAL A 54 72.57 9.72 -31.44
CA VAL A 54 71.43 9.47 -30.54
C VAL A 54 70.80 8.13 -30.89
N LYS A 55 70.46 7.34 -29.86
CA LYS A 55 69.69 6.10 -30.02
C LYS A 55 68.20 6.43 -30.25
N TRP A 56 67.89 6.88 -31.46
CA TRP A 56 66.56 7.38 -31.84
C TRP A 56 65.45 6.35 -31.69
N VAL A 57 65.68 5.09 -32.06
CA VAL A 57 64.66 4.03 -31.96
C VAL A 57 64.28 3.73 -30.50
N PRO A 58 65.23 3.50 -29.57
CA PRO A 58 64.90 3.40 -28.14
C PRO A 58 64.17 4.63 -27.59
N MET A 59 64.61 5.84 -27.95
CA MET A 59 63.97 7.08 -27.49
C MET A 59 62.53 7.19 -28.00
N PHE A 60 62.30 6.84 -29.26
CA PHE A 60 60.98 6.83 -29.87
C PHE A 60 60.07 5.77 -29.25
N ASN A 61 60.58 4.56 -29.00
CA ASN A 61 59.83 3.52 -28.29
C ASN A 61 59.45 3.96 -26.87
N CYS A 62 60.34 4.64 -26.14
CA CYS A 62 60.01 5.21 -24.83
C CYS A 62 58.94 6.29 -24.91
N LEU A 63 59.01 7.19 -25.90
CA LEU A 63 57.98 8.22 -26.10
C LEU A 63 56.63 7.59 -26.46
N LYS A 64 56.64 6.61 -27.36
CA LYS A 64 55.46 5.87 -27.78
C LYS A 64 54.79 5.13 -26.61
N GLN A 65 55.60 4.48 -25.77
CA GLN A 65 55.10 3.84 -24.55
C GLN A 65 54.57 4.87 -23.54
N GLY A 66 55.27 5.99 -23.34
CA GLY A 66 54.82 7.04 -22.43
C GLY A 66 53.48 7.66 -22.84
N ILE A 67 53.28 7.93 -24.13
CA ILE A 67 51.99 8.41 -24.66
C ILE A 67 50.89 7.36 -24.43
N LEU A 68 51.19 6.07 -24.69
CA LEU A 68 50.22 4.99 -24.45
C LEU A 68 49.84 4.91 -22.96
N ASP A 69 50.82 4.97 -22.06
CA ASP A 69 50.60 4.91 -20.61
C ASP A 69 49.76 6.11 -20.13
N GLU A 70 50.02 7.32 -20.64
CA GLU A 70 49.21 8.51 -20.36
C GLU A 70 47.77 8.36 -20.86
N MET A 71 47.57 7.84 -22.07
CA MET A 71 46.22 7.58 -22.61
C MET A 71 45.44 6.57 -21.75
N VAL A 72 46.11 5.52 -21.29
CA VAL A 72 45.51 4.50 -20.39
C VAL A 72 45.18 5.11 -19.03
N GLN A 73 46.07 5.93 -18.47
CA GLN A 73 45.86 6.60 -17.19
C GLN A 73 44.71 7.61 -17.26
N GLU A 74 44.64 8.42 -18.31
CA GLU A 74 43.58 9.42 -18.51
C GLU A 74 42.22 8.73 -18.65
N LEU A 75 42.14 7.68 -19.49
CA LEU A 75 40.92 6.89 -19.63
C LEU A 75 40.51 6.27 -18.30
N SER A 76 41.45 5.69 -17.55
CA SER A 76 41.17 5.10 -16.24
C SER A 76 40.64 6.12 -15.24
N THR A 77 41.15 7.35 -15.30
CA THR A 77 40.72 8.47 -14.46
C THR A 77 39.31 8.91 -14.84
N MET A 78 39.03 9.11 -16.13
CA MET A 78 37.67 9.43 -16.61
C MET A 78 36.67 8.32 -16.29
N TRP A 79 37.08 7.04 -16.44
CA TRP A 79 36.23 5.88 -16.17
C TRP A 79 35.73 5.84 -14.73
N ARG A 80 36.62 6.19 -13.79
CA ARG A 80 36.29 6.31 -12.36
C ARG A 80 35.50 7.58 -12.07
N TYR A 81 35.92 8.72 -12.61
CA TYR A 81 35.28 10.02 -12.39
C TYR A 81 33.81 10.03 -12.83
N GLU A 82 33.53 9.50 -14.02
CA GLU A 82 32.17 9.41 -14.57
C GLU A 82 31.35 8.26 -13.98
N ASN A 83 31.94 7.47 -13.07
CA ASN A 83 31.33 6.28 -12.48
C ASN A 83 30.72 5.34 -13.54
N ILE A 84 31.49 5.10 -14.61
CA ILE A 84 31.05 4.25 -15.72
C ILE A 84 30.68 2.84 -15.25
N PRO A 85 31.38 2.20 -14.29
CA PRO A 85 30.98 0.87 -13.80
C PRO A 85 29.53 0.82 -13.29
N ALA A 86 29.12 1.80 -12.47
CA ALA A 86 27.75 1.84 -11.96
C ALA A 86 26.73 2.11 -13.06
N LYS A 87 27.06 2.99 -14.03
CA LYS A 87 26.18 3.28 -15.17
C LYS A 87 25.98 2.03 -16.05
N LEU A 88 27.03 1.25 -16.29
CA LEU A 88 26.96 -0.02 -17.04
C LEU A 88 26.15 -1.08 -16.29
N GLU A 89 26.34 -1.20 -14.97
CA GLU A 89 25.56 -2.12 -14.15
C GLU A 89 24.06 -1.77 -14.17
N ILE A 90 23.73 -0.47 -14.09
CA ILE A 90 22.34 0.00 -14.22
C ILE A 90 21.77 -0.35 -15.60
N LEU A 91 22.55 -0.18 -16.66
CA LEU A 91 22.14 -0.53 -18.01
C LEU A 91 21.88 -2.03 -18.17
N GLU A 92 22.74 -2.89 -17.62
CA GLU A 92 22.55 -4.34 -17.71
C GLU A 92 21.32 -4.77 -16.91
N LYS A 93 21.14 -4.25 -15.68
CA LYS A 93 19.92 -4.49 -14.89
C LYS A 93 18.64 -4.03 -15.60
N GLN A 94 18.70 -2.91 -16.31
CA GLN A 94 17.57 -2.44 -17.12
C GLN A 94 17.34 -3.36 -18.32
N LYS A 95 18.39 -3.76 -19.02
CA LYS A 95 18.32 -4.70 -20.14
C LYS A 95 17.69 -6.01 -19.70
N GLU A 96 18.13 -6.62 -18.60
CA GLU A 96 17.53 -7.84 -18.03
C GLU A 96 16.04 -7.63 -17.70
N LYS A 97 15.72 -6.58 -16.95
CA LYS A 97 14.33 -6.28 -16.54
C LYS A 97 13.37 -6.10 -17.72
N PHE A 98 13.88 -5.61 -18.84
CA PHE A 98 13.08 -5.28 -20.01
C PHE A 98 13.27 -6.25 -21.19
N ALA A 99 14.19 -7.22 -21.09
CA ALA A 99 14.44 -8.22 -22.12
C ALA A 99 13.23 -9.13 -22.37
N GLU A 100 12.44 -9.40 -21.33
CA GLU A 100 11.24 -10.26 -21.41
C GLU A 100 9.96 -9.48 -21.78
N ILE A 101 10.00 -8.15 -21.73
CA ILE A 101 8.81 -7.31 -21.93
C ILE A 101 8.66 -7.01 -23.43
N ASN A 102 8.05 -7.95 -24.16
CA ASN A 102 7.60 -7.84 -25.56
C ASN A 102 8.67 -7.31 -26.54
N SER A 103 9.41 -8.23 -27.16
CA SER A 103 10.36 -7.95 -28.25
C SER A 103 9.79 -7.09 -29.39
N ASP A 104 8.49 -7.19 -29.62
CA ASP A 104 7.83 -6.60 -30.80
C ASP A 104 7.21 -5.23 -30.53
N LYS A 105 7.18 -4.77 -29.27
CA LYS A 105 6.60 -3.47 -28.92
C LYS A 105 7.69 -2.44 -28.71
N LYS A 106 7.70 -1.42 -29.57
CA LYS A 106 8.52 -0.22 -29.38
C LYS A 106 8.19 0.40 -28.01
N MET A 107 9.14 0.35 -27.09
CA MET A 107 8.99 1.01 -25.79
C MET A 107 8.84 2.51 -25.98
N TRP A 108 7.99 3.11 -25.15
CA TRP A 108 7.82 4.55 -25.10
C TRP A 108 9.16 5.23 -24.79
N ARG A 109 9.42 6.34 -25.46
CA ARG A 109 10.57 7.21 -25.24
C ARG A 109 10.06 8.63 -25.02
N PRO A 110 10.63 9.40 -24.08
CA PRO A 110 10.30 10.80 -23.93
C PRO A 110 10.45 11.53 -25.27
N GLN A 111 9.37 12.17 -25.73
CA GLN A 111 9.44 13.04 -26.90
C GLN A 111 10.01 14.39 -26.45
N LEU A 112 10.96 14.93 -27.22
CA LEU A 112 11.54 16.25 -26.97
C LEU A 112 10.43 17.31 -26.94
N GLY A 113 10.36 18.10 -25.85
CA GLY A 113 9.44 19.22 -25.70
C GLY A 113 8.11 18.92 -25.01
N ASP A 114 7.72 17.65 -24.80
CA ASP A 114 6.47 17.31 -24.10
C ASP A 114 6.71 16.95 -22.63
N VAL A 115 7.26 17.91 -21.87
CA VAL A 115 7.47 17.78 -20.41
C VAL A 115 6.16 17.50 -19.68
N LYS A 116 5.04 18.05 -20.19
CA LYS A 116 3.72 17.88 -19.59
C LYS A 116 3.25 16.42 -19.67
N ALA A 117 3.41 15.74 -20.80
CA ALA A 117 3.08 14.33 -20.89
C ALA A 117 3.99 13.44 -20.03
N GLN A 118 5.28 13.79 -19.93
CA GLN A 118 6.23 13.06 -19.07
C GLN A 118 5.84 13.15 -17.59
N LEU A 119 5.51 14.36 -17.10
CA LEU A 119 5.05 14.57 -15.73
C LEU A 119 3.74 13.82 -15.46
N LYS A 120 2.77 13.88 -16.38
CA LYS A 120 1.52 13.12 -16.26
C LYS A 120 1.74 11.60 -16.18
N ALA A 121 2.66 11.07 -16.98
CA ALA A 121 3.00 9.65 -16.95
C ALA A 121 3.65 9.25 -15.62
N SER A 122 4.53 10.11 -15.09
CA SER A 122 5.15 9.92 -13.78
C SER A 122 4.11 9.93 -12.65
N ASP A 123 3.19 10.89 -12.67
CA ASP A 123 2.16 11.06 -11.65
C ASP A 123 1.08 9.98 -11.70
N CYS A 124 0.87 9.32 -12.83
CA CYS A 124 -0.16 8.31 -13.02
C CYS A 124 -0.07 7.18 -11.97
N VAL A 125 1.14 6.70 -11.68
CA VAL A 125 1.36 5.64 -10.67
C VAL A 125 0.98 6.12 -9.26
N ASN A 126 1.33 7.36 -8.93
CA ASN A 126 1.01 7.94 -7.62
C ASN A 126 -0.49 8.17 -7.46
N LEU A 127 -1.14 8.73 -8.49
CA LEU A 127 -2.59 8.93 -8.52
C LEU A 127 -3.33 7.59 -8.44
N GLN A 128 -2.81 6.54 -9.08
CA GLN A 128 -3.42 5.22 -9.03
C GLN A 128 -3.31 4.59 -7.62
N LYS A 129 -2.17 4.76 -6.95
CA LYS A 129 -2.02 4.35 -5.54
C LYS A 129 -2.98 5.11 -4.62
N GLN A 130 -3.08 6.43 -4.78
CA GLN A 130 -4.01 7.26 -4.01
C GLN A 130 -5.46 6.87 -4.24
N LYS A 131 -5.85 6.61 -5.49
CA LYS A 131 -7.19 6.14 -5.85
C LYS A 131 -7.53 4.83 -5.12
N VAL A 132 -6.65 3.84 -5.19
CA VAL A 132 -6.88 2.53 -4.53
C VAL A 132 -7.04 2.69 -3.01
N LEU A 133 -6.24 3.56 -2.38
CA LEU A 133 -6.36 3.85 -0.95
C LEU A 133 -7.68 4.54 -0.60
N LEU A 134 -8.10 5.54 -1.39
CA LEU A 134 -9.37 6.23 -1.15
C LEU A 134 -10.56 5.30 -1.33
N GLU A 135 -10.52 4.43 -2.34
CA GLU A 135 -11.55 3.41 -2.56
C GLU A 135 -11.64 2.40 -1.42
N SER A 136 -10.51 1.97 -0.84
CA SER A 136 -10.53 1.05 0.30
C SER A 136 -11.11 1.70 1.55
N LEU A 137 -10.72 2.94 1.84
CA LEU A 137 -11.28 3.71 2.96
C LEU A 137 -12.77 3.95 2.80
N ALA A 138 -13.22 4.32 1.59
CA ALA A 138 -14.65 4.52 1.31
C ALA A 138 -15.46 3.24 1.60
N LYS A 139 -14.97 2.08 1.12
CA LYS A 139 -15.61 0.78 1.38
C LYS A 139 -15.67 0.44 2.88
N GLU A 140 -14.61 0.75 3.62
CA GLU A 140 -14.57 0.55 5.08
C GLU A 140 -15.62 1.40 5.80
N TYR A 141 -15.74 2.68 5.43
CA TYR A 141 -16.76 3.57 5.98
C TYR A 141 -18.18 3.11 5.65
N GLU A 142 -18.43 2.70 4.40
CA GLU A 142 -19.74 2.16 4.00
C GLU A 142 -20.11 0.92 4.82
N ALA A 143 -19.17 0.01 5.06
CA ALA A 143 -19.39 -1.17 5.89
C ALA A 143 -19.74 -0.79 7.35
N ARG A 144 -19.02 0.16 7.94
CA ARG A 144 -19.32 0.67 9.29
C ARG A 144 -20.71 1.31 9.38
N VAL A 145 -21.07 2.13 8.39
CA VAL A 145 -22.39 2.76 8.32
C VAL A 145 -23.49 1.71 8.18
N ALA A 146 -23.29 0.68 7.35
CA ALA A 146 -24.24 -0.42 7.20
C ALA A 146 -24.45 -1.17 8.52
N GLN A 147 -23.37 -1.44 9.27
CA GLN A 147 -23.45 -2.07 10.59
C GLN A 147 -24.21 -1.19 11.59
N LEU A 148 -23.92 0.11 11.65
CA LEU A 148 -24.63 1.04 12.52
C LEU A 148 -26.13 1.14 12.17
N LYS A 149 -26.48 1.15 10.88
CA LYS A 149 -27.88 1.13 10.42
C LYS A 149 -28.62 -0.13 10.90
N LYS A 150 -27.98 -1.30 10.87
CA LYS A 150 -28.54 -2.55 11.42
C LYS A 150 -28.78 -2.43 12.92
N THR A 151 -27.79 -1.93 13.67
CA THR A 151 -27.91 -1.73 15.12
C THR A 151 -29.03 -0.76 15.48
N ILE A 152 -29.15 0.37 14.78
CA ILE A 152 -30.22 1.35 14.99
C ILE A 152 -31.59 0.72 14.72
N SER A 153 -31.71 -0.05 13.64
CA SER A 153 -32.96 -0.72 13.29
C SER A 153 -33.39 -1.72 14.35
N ALA A 154 -32.45 -2.52 14.88
CA ALA A 154 -32.71 -3.44 15.99
C ALA A 154 -33.15 -2.70 17.26
N LYS A 155 -32.46 -1.61 17.65
CA LYS A 155 -32.83 -0.78 18.80
C LYS A 155 -34.23 -0.17 18.65
N ARG A 156 -34.58 0.31 17.45
CA ARG A 156 -35.93 0.83 17.15
C ARG A 156 -37.00 -0.26 17.29
N GLY A 157 -36.72 -1.47 16.81
CA GLY A 157 -37.61 -2.62 16.96
C GLY A 157 -37.86 -2.97 18.43
N TYR A 158 -36.80 -3.03 19.24
CA TYR A 158 -36.90 -3.28 20.67
C TYR A 158 -37.69 -2.19 21.41
N LEU A 159 -37.44 -0.92 21.10
CA LEU A 159 -38.18 0.20 21.70
C LEU A 159 -39.68 0.16 21.37
N LYS A 160 -40.04 -0.22 20.13
CA LYS A 160 -41.44 -0.42 19.74
C LYS A 160 -42.10 -1.57 20.51
N ALA A 161 -41.38 -2.67 20.75
CA ALA A 161 -41.88 -3.78 21.56
C ALA A 161 -42.15 -3.34 23.01
N LEU A 162 -41.20 -2.63 23.63
CA LEU A 162 -41.39 -2.06 24.97
C LEU A 162 -42.60 -1.10 25.03
N GLN A 163 -42.78 -0.26 24.01
CA GLN A 163 -43.93 0.64 23.93
C GLN A 163 -45.26 -0.13 23.90
N MET A 164 -45.34 -1.22 23.12
CA MET A 164 -46.54 -2.07 23.09
C MET A 164 -46.81 -2.76 24.43
N ASP A 165 -45.76 -3.24 25.09
CA ASP A 165 -45.89 -3.85 26.43
C ASP A 165 -46.37 -2.83 27.47
N MET A 166 -45.81 -1.62 27.47
CA MET A 166 -46.29 -0.53 28.34
C MET A 166 -47.78 -0.24 28.12
N GLN A 167 -48.21 -0.11 26.86
CA GLN A 167 -49.63 0.11 26.53
C GLN A 167 -50.52 -1.06 26.99
N LYS A 168 -50.04 -2.30 26.86
CA LYS A 168 -50.75 -3.49 27.34
C LYS A 168 -50.93 -3.47 28.85
N TYR A 169 -49.91 -3.08 29.62
CA TYR A 169 -50.01 -2.96 31.07
C TYR A 169 -50.91 -1.79 31.49
N GLN A 170 -50.87 -0.66 30.78
CA GLN A 170 -51.77 0.47 31.01
C GLN A 170 -53.25 0.06 30.88
N ARG A 171 -53.62 -0.60 29.77
CA ARG A 171 -54.99 -1.09 29.57
C ARG A 171 -55.43 -2.07 30.66
N LYS A 172 -54.57 -3.02 31.02
CA LYS A 172 -54.87 -3.95 32.13
C LYS A 172 -55.09 -3.23 33.46
N ASN A 173 -54.33 -2.17 33.72
CA ASN A 173 -54.49 -1.38 34.93
C ASN A 173 -55.83 -0.61 34.92
N GLU A 174 -56.20 -0.01 33.79
CA GLU A 174 -57.53 0.61 33.60
C GLU A 174 -58.67 -0.41 33.84
N ASP A 175 -58.53 -1.63 33.31
CA ASP A 175 -59.50 -2.72 33.54
C ASP A 175 -59.60 -3.08 35.03
N PHE A 176 -58.47 -3.14 35.75
CA PHE A 176 -58.46 -3.42 37.19
C PHE A 176 -59.10 -2.30 38.00
N ILE A 177 -58.79 -1.04 37.68
CA ILE A 177 -59.39 0.13 38.34
C ILE A 177 -60.90 0.12 38.14
N THR A 178 -61.37 -0.14 36.93
CA THR A 178 -62.81 -0.25 36.61
C THR A 178 -63.47 -1.34 37.45
N LYS A 179 -62.91 -2.55 37.48
CA LYS A 179 -63.43 -3.66 38.28
C LYS A 179 -63.46 -3.38 39.79
N ILE A 180 -62.48 -2.64 40.31
CA ILE A 180 -62.47 -2.20 41.71
C ILE A 180 -63.59 -1.18 41.95
N GLY A 181 -63.75 -0.21 41.04
CA GLY A 181 -64.83 0.77 41.05
C GLY A 181 -66.21 0.10 41.09
N ASP A 182 -66.46 -0.84 40.18
CA ASP A 182 -67.71 -1.60 40.12
C ASP A 182 -68.00 -2.35 41.44
N ARG A 183 -66.96 -2.94 42.07
CA ARG A 183 -67.12 -3.61 43.36
C ARG A 183 -67.44 -2.64 44.49
N LEU A 184 -66.77 -1.49 44.53
CA LEU A 184 -67.02 -0.46 45.54
C LEU A 184 -68.45 0.08 45.44
N GLU A 185 -68.93 0.35 44.22
CA GLU A 185 -70.30 0.79 43.97
C GLU A 185 -71.32 -0.28 44.40
N ASN A 186 -71.08 -1.55 44.07
CA ASN A 186 -71.94 -2.65 44.52
C ASN A 186 -71.98 -2.77 46.06
N HIS A 187 -70.85 -2.61 46.74
CA HIS A 187 -70.79 -2.59 48.20
C HIS A 187 -71.55 -1.40 48.80
N GLU A 188 -71.44 -0.21 48.22
CA GLU A 188 -72.20 0.97 48.64
C GLU A 188 -73.71 0.75 48.49
N ASN A 189 -74.15 0.20 47.35
CA ASN A 189 -75.55 -0.13 47.10
C ASN A 189 -76.08 -1.19 48.09
N LEU A 190 -75.28 -2.20 48.41
CA LEU A 190 -75.63 -3.21 49.41
C LEU A 190 -75.83 -2.56 50.80
N ILE A 191 -74.91 -1.68 51.23
CA ILE A 191 -75.03 -0.96 52.51
C ILE A 191 -76.32 -0.11 52.54
N LYS A 192 -76.62 0.61 51.45
CA LYS A 192 -77.87 1.38 51.33
C LYS A 192 -79.12 0.50 51.46
N SER A 193 -79.07 -0.74 50.97
CA SER A 193 -80.19 -1.69 51.06
C SER A 193 -80.33 -2.38 52.43
N LEU A 194 -79.22 -2.56 53.16
CA LEU A 194 -79.18 -3.26 54.45
C LEU A 194 -79.51 -2.39 55.66
N ILE A 195 -79.35 -1.06 55.55
CA ILE A 195 -79.77 -0.14 56.62
C ILE A 195 -81.30 -0.04 56.55
N PRO A 196 -82.05 -0.59 57.53
CA PRO A 196 -83.49 -0.43 57.53
C PRO A 196 -83.81 1.05 57.67
N ASN A 197 -84.74 1.56 56.86
CA ASN A 197 -85.32 2.88 57.09
C ASN A 197 -85.76 2.92 58.56
N LYS A 198 -85.25 3.89 59.32
CA LYS A 198 -85.71 4.14 60.69
C LYS A 198 -87.18 4.54 60.62
N MET A 199 -88.10 3.57 60.66
CA MET A 199 -89.51 3.88 60.81
C MET A 199 -89.74 4.35 62.25
N PRO A 200 -90.33 5.54 62.45
CA PRO A 200 -90.77 5.95 63.78
C PRO A 200 -91.88 5.00 64.23
N VAL A 201 -91.65 4.32 65.36
CA VAL A 201 -92.53 3.29 65.93
C VAL A 201 -93.96 3.80 66.23
N HIS A 202 -94.17 5.12 66.18
CA HIS A 202 -95.46 5.76 66.48
C HIS A 202 -96.48 5.71 65.34
N GLU A 203 -96.12 5.24 64.14
CA GLU A 203 -97.03 5.16 62.98
C GLU A 203 -97.60 3.76 62.72
N ILE A 204 -97.25 2.76 63.52
CA ILE A 204 -97.78 1.39 63.35
C ILE A 204 -99.14 1.28 64.05
N ILE A 205 -100.22 1.43 63.30
CA ILE A 205 -101.58 1.11 63.75
C ILE A 205 -101.80 -0.39 63.52
N TRP A 206 -101.83 -1.15 64.61
CA TRP A 206 -102.24 -2.56 64.58
C TRP A 206 -103.76 -2.60 64.55
N THR A 207 -104.35 -2.96 63.42
CA THR A 207 -105.80 -3.25 63.33
C THR A 207 -106.04 -4.74 63.47
N ASP A 208 -106.93 -5.13 64.40
CA ASP A 208 -107.28 -6.50 64.81
C ASP A 208 -107.85 -7.44 63.72
N ILE A 209 -107.73 -7.07 62.44
CA ILE A 209 -108.24 -7.84 61.30
C ILE A 209 -107.36 -9.08 60.99
N GLU A 210 -106.15 -9.17 61.55
CA GLU A 210 -105.23 -10.30 61.28
C GLU A 210 -105.29 -11.45 62.31
N LEU A 211 -106.11 -11.36 63.36
CA LEU A 211 -106.17 -12.35 64.44
C LEU A 211 -107.32 -13.36 64.37
N GLU A 212 -108.27 -13.23 63.42
CA GLU A 212 -109.49 -14.09 63.37
C GLU A 212 -109.65 -14.99 62.13
N SER A 213 -108.63 -15.17 61.28
CA SER A 213 -108.74 -16.16 60.19
C SER A 213 -107.52 -17.08 60.09
N LYS A 214 -107.55 -18.16 60.88
CA LYS A 214 -107.01 -19.50 60.58
C LYS A 214 -107.33 -20.43 61.77
N GLU A 215 -108.58 -20.88 61.84
CA GLU A 215 -108.85 -22.29 62.22
C GLU A 215 -108.51 -23.20 61.03
#